data_AF-A0A6J4GQ11-F1
#
_entry.id   AF-A0A6J4GQ11-F1
#
_cell.length_a   1.000
_cell.length_b   1.000
_cell.length_c   1.000
_cell.angle_alpha   90.00
_cell.angle_beta   90.00
_cell.angle_gamma   90.00
#
_symmetry.space_group_name_H-M   'P 1'
#
loop_
_entity.id
_entity.type
_entity.pdbx_description
1 polymer ?
#
loop_
_entity_poly.entity_id
_entity_poly.type
_entity_poly.pdbx_seq_one_letter_code
_entity_poly.pdbx_strand_id
1 'polypeptide(L)'
;MQTKQNRPTRIILYFIIAFVPFLSFAQKRTELPSSYYLYRTNPRTKPYLIKNEDVQLYANQDSIKQFSEEVQKKFYEKLAESEIVILNAGRYHFKNKYEDFTFSINENGLINGEANYFRFKNTAYQSTFTFVNGVLVKTKTINTIKNEIFSQSELKDKVLTEESFYPSGKLKEQQIEDFRITDYQKNTIRTVYFEDGSINDYNNTIDGIFKVYNSSGTLKRHADNKQGFDKLYNKDGTLDMIFYNKGDESRTEYYVKGIINKKQTENKEESREYFYENGKMIYYEVYNLKTRERKVFDSKNKLMPGKTIPRISM
;
A
#
# COMPACT_ATOMS: atom_id res chain seq x y z
N MET A 1 25.29 -50.85 -8.66
CA MET A 1 24.87 -49.63 -7.94
C MET A 1 25.19 -48.43 -8.80
N GLN A 2 24.27 -47.49 -8.98
CA GLN A 2 24.54 -46.16 -9.56
C GLN A 2 24.26 -45.12 -8.48
N THR A 3 25.21 -44.22 -8.25
CA THR A 3 25.00 -43.06 -7.39
C THR A 3 24.03 -42.09 -8.08
N LYS A 4 23.00 -41.63 -7.35
CA LYS A 4 22.14 -40.53 -7.83
C LYS A 4 22.99 -39.26 -7.90
N GLN A 5 23.48 -38.93 -9.09
CA GLN A 5 24.15 -37.66 -9.35
C GLN A 5 23.11 -36.54 -9.21
N ASN A 6 23.20 -35.77 -8.12
CA ASN A 6 22.31 -34.63 -7.89
C ASN A 6 22.44 -33.65 -9.06
N ARG A 7 21.36 -33.46 -9.82
CA ARG A 7 21.31 -32.46 -10.89
C ARG A 7 21.35 -31.07 -10.23
N PRO A 8 22.28 -30.18 -10.60
CA PRO A 8 22.30 -28.83 -10.05
C PRO A 8 21.04 -28.08 -10.48
N THR A 9 20.29 -27.56 -9.51
CA THR A 9 19.09 -26.75 -9.76
C THR A 9 19.49 -25.49 -10.51
N ARG A 10 18.91 -25.28 -11.70
CA ARG A 10 19.17 -24.08 -12.50
C ARG A 10 18.45 -22.87 -11.89
N ILE A 11 19.21 -21.98 -11.28
CA ILE A 11 18.73 -20.68 -10.80
C ILE A 11 19.01 -19.66 -11.90
N ILE A 12 17.95 -19.25 -12.61
CA ILE A 12 17.99 -18.15 -13.60
C ILE A 12 17.97 -16.84 -12.84
N LEU A 13 18.44 -15.77 -13.47
CA LEU A 13 18.63 -14.49 -12.80
C LEU A 13 17.25 -13.71 -12.60
N TYR A 14 16.98 -12.80 -11.63
CA TYR A 14 16.30 -11.44 -11.73
C TYR A 14 16.54 -10.40 -10.55
N PHE A 15 17.27 -9.25 -10.71
CA PHE A 15 17.24 -8.09 -9.75
C PHE A 15 16.24 -7.01 -10.26
N ILE A 16 15.56 -6.35 -9.34
CA ILE A 16 14.82 -5.09 -9.59
C ILE A 16 15.23 -4.06 -8.52
N ILE A 17 16.16 -3.14 -8.83
CA ILE A 17 16.46 -1.98 -7.97
C ILE A 17 15.47 -0.86 -8.30
N ALA A 18 14.19 -1.14 -8.08
CA ALA A 18 13.10 -0.17 -8.15
C ALA A 18 12.76 0.32 -6.74
N PHE A 19 13.61 1.19 -6.18
CA PHE A 19 13.23 2.03 -5.04
C PHE A 19 12.23 3.10 -5.52
N VAL A 20 11.03 2.65 -5.88
CA VAL A 20 9.84 3.49 -6.10
C VAL A 20 9.17 3.66 -4.73
N PRO A 21 8.98 4.89 -4.24
CA PRO A 21 8.19 5.09 -3.03
C PRO A 21 6.71 4.84 -3.34
N PHE A 22 6.15 3.80 -2.72
CA PHE A 22 4.74 3.34 -2.81
C PHE A 22 4.30 2.72 -4.15
N LEU A 23 3.24 1.90 -4.05
CA LEU A 23 2.41 1.24 -5.08
C LEU A 23 2.63 -0.27 -5.34
N SER A 24 1.83 -1.06 -4.60
CA SER A 24 0.97 -2.13 -5.12
C SER A 24 1.38 -2.90 -6.39
N PHE A 25 1.92 -4.10 -6.22
CA PHE A 25 1.82 -5.17 -7.22
C PHE A 25 1.30 -6.47 -6.59
N ALA A 26 0.02 -6.78 -6.84
CA ALA A 26 -0.62 -8.00 -6.40
C ALA A 26 -0.19 -9.20 -7.27
N GLN A 27 1.00 -9.73 -6.99
CA GLN A 27 1.54 -10.93 -7.62
C GLN A 27 1.35 -12.13 -6.66
N LYS A 28 0.81 -13.26 -7.13
CA LYS A 28 0.55 -14.45 -6.29
C LYS A 28 1.86 -14.94 -5.63
N ARG A 29 2.04 -14.70 -4.34
CA ARG A 29 3.23 -15.11 -3.56
C ARG A 29 3.23 -16.57 -3.10
N THR A 30 2.39 -17.44 -3.67
CA THR A 30 2.34 -18.87 -3.30
C THR A 30 3.33 -19.74 -4.04
N GLU A 31 3.60 -19.47 -5.33
CA GLU A 31 4.43 -20.36 -6.18
C GLU A 31 5.24 -19.56 -7.21
N LEU A 32 6.51 -19.25 -6.88
CA LEU A 32 7.56 -18.94 -7.85
C LEU A 32 8.91 -19.50 -7.34
N PRO A 33 9.66 -20.29 -8.14
CA PRO A 33 11.01 -20.72 -7.78
C PRO A 33 12.04 -19.58 -7.89
N SER A 34 13.10 -19.62 -7.07
CA SER A 34 14.03 -18.49 -6.80
C SER A 34 14.93 -18.07 -7.98
N SER A 35 15.22 -16.75 -8.14
CA SER A 35 16.01 -16.18 -9.27
C SER A 35 16.50 -14.68 -9.06
N TYR A 36 17.80 -14.27 -9.26
CA TYR A 36 18.44 -12.92 -8.85
C TYR A 36 19.55 -12.15 -9.76
N TYR A 37 19.28 -11.56 -10.97
CA TYR A 37 20.19 -11.06 -12.08
C TYR A 37 20.80 -9.69 -11.85
N LEU A 38 22.00 -9.44 -12.39
CA LEU A 38 22.44 -8.07 -12.66
C LEU A 38 21.74 -7.44 -13.87
N TYR A 39 21.04 -6.33 -13.66
CA TYR A 39 20.52 -5.47 -14.75
C TYR A 39 21.57 -4.41 -15.15
N ARG A 40 21.79 -4.24 -16.46
CA ARG A 40 22.93 -3.51 -17.02
C ARG A 40 22.52 -2.49 -18.07
N THR A 41 23.29 -1.40 -18.17
CA THR A 41 22.65 -0.11 -18.41
C THR A 41 23.55 0.95 -19.12
N ASN A 42 24.69 1.41 -18.56
CA ASN A 42 25.60 2.40 -19.21
C ASN A 42 26.78 1.72 -19.91
N PRO A 43 27.22 2.21 -21.09
CA PRO A 43 28.38 1.64 -21.78
C PRO A 43 29.77 2.14 -21.33
N ARG A 44 29.92 3.26 -20.61
CA ARG A 44 31.24 3.92 -20.45
C ARG A 44 32.15 3.41 -19.32
N THR A 45 31.78 2.36 -18.58
CA THR A 45 32.69 1.65 -17.65
C THR A 45 32.33 0.17 -17.59
N LYS A 46 33.31 -0.72 -17.76
CA LYS A 46 33.13 -2.19 -17.64
C LYS A 46 32.83 -2.56 -16.17
N PRO A 47 31.74 -3.26 -15.82
CA PRO A 47 31.54 -3.77 -14.46
C PRO A 47 32.42 -5.00 -14.16
N TYR A 48 32.75 -5.21 -12.89
CA TYR A 48 33.51 -6.34 -12.35
C TYR A 48 32.90 -6.79 -11.01
N LEU A 49 33.18 -8.02 -10.57
CA LEU A 49 32.62 -8.64 -9.36
C LEU A 49 33.73 -9.26 -8.50
N ILE A 50 33.92 -8.72 -7.29
CA ILE A 50 35.02 -9.12 -6.41
C ILE A 50 34.62 -10.36 -5.57
N LYS A 51 35.29 -11.49 -5.80
CA LYS A 51 35.62 -12.44 -4.73
C LYS A 51 36.87 -11.85 -4.06
N ASN A 52 36.83 -11.55 -2.75
CA ASN A 52 37.68 -10.61 -1.98
C ASN A 52 39.22 -10.53 -2.22
N GLU A 53 39.62 -10.31 -3.47
CA GLU A 53 40.92 -9.88 -4.02
C GLU A 53 40.59 -9.17 -5.36
N ASP A 54 40.35 -7.84 -5.28
CA ASP A 54 40.25 -6.83 -6.36
C ASP A 54 39.08 -6.75 -7.40
N VAL A 55 38.88 -5.50 -7.84
CA VAL A 55 38.15 -4.93 -9.02
C VAL A 55 36.62 -4.61 -8.96
N GLN A 56 36.29 -3.31 -8.95
CA GLN A 56 34.94 -2.68 -9.06
C GLN A 56 34.48 -2.49 -10.53
N LEU A 57 33.16 -2.29 -10.84
CA LEU A 57 32.63 -1.14 -11.63
C LEU A 57 31.12 -1.19 -12.07
N TYR A 58 30.63 -0.18 -12.84
CA TYR A 58 29.23 0.31 -12.86
C TYR A 58 28.51 0.74 -14.16
N ALA A 59 27.15 0.82 -14.12
CA ALA A 59 26.24 1.11 -15.27
C ALA A 59 24.92 1.93 -14.95
N ASN A 60 24.35 2.72 -15.92
CA ASN A 60 23.07 3.51 -15.94
C ASN A 60 22.45 3.76 -17.38
N GLN A 61 21.13 3.70 -17.59
CA GLN A 61 20.53 3.21 -18.88
C GLN A 61 20.06 4.24 -19.92
N ASP A 62 19.67 5.45 -19.57
CA ASP A 62 18.84 6.30 -20.44
C ASP A 62 19.47 6.76 -21.77
N SER A 63 20.79 6.66 -21.89
CA SER A 63 21.59 7.12 -23.03
C SER A 63 21.42 6.33 -24.34
N ILE A 64 20.36 5.51 -24.48
CA ILE A 64 20.19 4.55 -25.60
C ILE A 64 18.94 4.82 -26.43
N LYS A 65 17.91 5.46 -25.85
CA LYS A 65 16.67 5.90 -26.54
C LYS A 65 16.93 6.94 -27.66
N GLN A 66 18.15 7.47 -27.73
CA GLN A 66 18.64 8.46 -28.69
C GLN A 66 19.33 7.85 -29.93
N PHE A 67 19.47 6.52 -30.02
CA PHE A 67 20.01 5.83 -31.20
C PHE A 67 18.91 5.23 -32.08
N SER A 68 19.25 4.91 -33.34
CA SER A 68 18.32 4.27 -34.27
C SER A 68 17.84 2.90 -33.77
N GLU A 69 16.65 2.47 -34.20
CA GLU A 69 16.02 1.22 -33.77
C GLU A 69 16.90 -0.01 -33.99
N GLU A 70 17.70 -0.05 -35.06
CA GLU A 70 18.63 -1.14 -35.32
C GLU A 70 19.77 -1.22 -34.29
N VAL A 71 20.27 -0.06 -33.83
CA VAL A 71 21.29 0.02 -32.77
C VAL A 71 20.68 -0.32 -31.41
N GLN A 72 19.44 0.12 -31.15
CA GLN A 72 18.70 -0.29 -29.94
C GLN A 72 18.44 -1.80 -29.93
N LYS A 73 17.99 -2.37 -31.06
CA LYS A 73 17.75 -3.81 -31.22
C LYS A 73 19.02 -4.62 -30.97
N LYS A 74 20.14 -4.26 -31.61
CA LYS A 74 21.45 -4.90 -31.38
C LYS A 74 21.94 -4.74 -29.92
N PHE A 75 21.58 -3.65 -29.24
CA PHE A 75 21.85 -3.50 -27.81
C PHE A 75 21.00 -4.43 -26.94
N TYR A 76 19.69 -4.57 -27.22
CA TYR A 76 18.80 -5.48 -26.48
C TYR A 76 19.12 -6.96 -26.76
N GLU A 77 19.51 -7.32 -27.98
CA GLU A 77 20.02 -8.66 -28.34
C GLU A 77 21.26 -8.98 -27.49
N LYS A 78 22.22 -8.06 -27.39
CA LYS A 78 23.40 -8.17 -26.49
C LYS A 78 23.09 -8.04 -24.99
N LEU A 79 21.85 -7.74 -24.61
CA LEU A 79 21.37 -7.78 -23.23
C LEU A 79 20.72 -9.13 -22.92
N ALA A 80 20.14 -9.80 -23.92
CA ALA A 80 19.69 -11.19 -23.85
C ALA A 80 20.86 -12.21 -23.88
N GLU A 81 22.03 -11.81 -24.40
CA GLU A 81 23.32 -12.53 -24.25
C GLU A 81 23.84 -12.59 -22.78
N SER A 82 23.01 -12.32 -21.76
CA SER A 82 23.42 -12.25 -20.36
C SER A 82 23.94 -13.59 -19.81
N GLU A 83 25.22 -13.66 -19.46
CA GLU A 83 25.81 -14.84 -18.82
C GLU A 83 25.16 -15.14 -17.46
N ILE A 84 24.77 -16.40 -17.26
CA ILE A 84 24.23 -16.89 -15.98
C ILE A 84 25.41 -17.13 -15.03
N VAL A 85 25.73 -16.12 -14.22
CA VAL A 85 26.75 -16.23 -13.17
C VAL A 85 26.18 -17.00 -11.98
N ILE A 86 26.55 -18.28 -11.87
CA ILE A 86 26.25 -19.09 -10.67
C ILE A 86 27.25 -18.69 -9.58
N LEU A 87 26.74 -18.18 -8.45
CA LEU A 87 27.54 -17.85 -7.28
C LEU A 87 27.68 -19.09 -6.38
N ASN A 88 28.92 -19.39 -5.99
CA ASN A 88 29.21 -20.40 -4.97
C ASN A 88 28.87 -19.86 -3.57
N ALA A 89 28.92 -20.71 -2.55
CA ALA A 89 28.84 -20.25 -1.16
C ALA A 89 30.01 -19.28 -0.85
N GLY A 90 29.71 -18.15 -0.19
CA GLY A 90 30.71 -17.12 0.11
C GLY A 90 30.14 -15.73 0.35
N ARG A 91 31.03 -14.76 0.61
CA ARG A 91 30.72 -13.33 0.72
C ARG A 91 31.02 -12.63 -0.59
N TYR A 92 30.16 -11.71 -0.98
CA TYR A 92 30.20 -11.01 -2.26
C TYR A 92 30.08 -9.49 -2.09
N HIS A 93 30.83 -8.76 -2.92
CA HIS A 93 30.78 -7.30 -3.00
C HIS A 93 30.45 -6.86 -4.42
N PHE A 94 29.21 -6.42 -4.62
CA PHE A 94 28.79 -5.72 -5.83
C PHE A 94 29.15 -4.24 -5.69
N LYS A 95 30.37 -3.88 -6.11
CA LYS A 95 30.82 -2.49 -6.18
C LYS A 95 30.69 -1.95 -7.60
N ASN A 96 29.48 -1.44 -7.85
CA ASN A 96 29.05 -0.43 -8.91
C ASN A 96 29.26 2.58 -8.63
N LYS A 97 29.24 3.58 -9.60
CA LYS A 97 29.13 5.05 -9.47
C LYS A 97 27.72 5.50 -9.03
N TYR A 98 27.02 4.60 -8.34
CA TYR A 98 25.61 4.69 -7.92
C TYR A 98 25.31 4.04 -6.55
N GLU A 99 25.82 2.83 -6.26
CA GLU A 99 25.18 1.77 -5.41
C GLU A 99 26.16 0.68 -4.88
N ASP A 100 26.68 0.81 -3.67
CA ASP A 100 27.54 -0.18 -3.01
C ASP A 100 26.69 -1.28 -2.35
N PHE A 101 26.92 -2.57 -2.65
CA PHE A 101 26.14 -3.67 -2.05
C PHE A 101 26.99 -4.88 -1.65
N THR A 102 26.89 -5.29 -0.39
CA THR A 102 27.55 -6.49 0.16
C THR A 102 26.51 -7.51 0.61
N PHE A 103 26.75 -8.81 0.37
CA PHE A 103 25.83 -9.90 0.71
C PHE A 103 26.58 -11.24 0.86
N SER A 104 25.90 -12.28 1.34
CA SER A 104 26.45 -13.65 1.38
C SER A 104 25.52 -14.65 0.70
N ILE A 105 26.10 -15.67 0.08
CA ILE A 105 25.42 -16.83 -0.52
C ILE A 105 25.73 -18.07 0.33
N ASN A 106 24.73 -18.90 0.62
CA ASN A 106 24.89 -20.16 1.35
C ASN A 106 25.18 -21.36 0.42
N GLU A 107 25.38 -22.54 1.01
CA GLU A 107 25.67 -23.79 0.28
C GLU A 107 24.58 -24.22 -0.71
N ASN A 108 23.35 -23.72 -0.55
CA ASN A 108 22.22 -23.96 -1.45
C ASN A 108 22.12 -22.94 -2.60
N GLY A 109 23.08 -22.01 -2.73
CA GLY A 109 23.05 -20.95 -3.74
C GLY A 109 22.08 -19.79 -3.43
N LEU A 110 21.62 -19.67 -2.18
CA LEU A 110 20.62 -18.68 -1.76
C LEU A 110 21.25 -17.55 -0.93
N ILE A 111 20.74 -16.32 -1.07
CA ILE A 111 21.17 -15.18 -0.24
C ILE A 111 20.83 -15.46 1.23
N ASN A 112 21.79 -15.27 2.14
CA ASN A 112 21.62 -15.62 3.55
C ASN A 112 22.46 -14.73 4.47
N GLY A 113 21.96 -14.45 5.67
CA GLY A 113 22.59 -13.54 6.63
C GLY A 113 22.33 -12.07 6.30
N GLU A 114 23.19 -11.20 6.82
CA GLU A 114 23.10 -9.76 6.57
C GLU A 114 23.64 -9.37 5.19
N ALA A 115 23.00 -8.36 4.59
CA ALA A 115 23.45 -7.68 3.38
C ALA A 115 23.29 -6.17 3.53
N ASN A 116 24.30 -5.38 3.15
CA ASN A 116 24.31 -3.91 3.32
C ASN A 116 24.40 -3.19 1.98
N TYR A 117 23.55 -2.19 1.79
CA TYR A 117 23.38 -1.38 0.58
C TYR A 117 23.53 0.12 0.88
N PHE A 118 24.27 0.83 0.02
CA PHE A 118 24.48 2.28 0.15
C PHE A 118 24.47 2.94 -1.22
N ARG A 119 23.66 3.99 -1.41
CA ARG A 119 23.54 4.66 -2.72
C ARG A 119 24.46 5.87 -2.81
N PHE A 120 25.62 5.75 -3.46
CA PHE A 120 26.59 6.84 -3.68
C PHE A 120 26.01 8.17 -4.21
N LYS A 121 24.91 8.13 -4.97
CA LYS A 121 24.21 9.35 -5.43
C LYS A 121 23.14 9.90 -4.49
N ASN A 122 22.78 9.14 -3.45
CA ASN A 122 21.89 9.55 -2.37
C ASN A 122 22.53 9.14 -1.05
N THR A 123 23.69 9.75 -0.75
CA THR A 123 24.53 9.41 0.42
C THR A 123 23.79 9.53 1.74
N ALA A 124 22.67 10.26 1.77
CA ALA A 124 21.80 10.45 2.91
C ALA A 124 21.12 9.17 3.43
N TYR A 125 21.17 8.04 2.72
CA TYR A 125 20.54 6.79 3.16
C TYR A 125 21.40 5.54 2.94
N GLN A 126 21.39 4.65 3.94
CA GLN A 126 21.96 3.31 3.91
C GLN A 126 20.89 2.30 4.33
N SER A 127 20.81 1.16 3.65
CA SER A 127 19.86 0.08 3.96
C SER A 127 20.57 -1.23 4.30
N THR A 128 20.24 -1.80 5.44
CA THR A 128 20.62 -3.16 5.85
C THR A 128 19.44 -4.09 5.61
N PHE A 129 19.73 -5.28 5.10
CA PHE A 129 18.78 -6.36 4.84
C PHE A 129 19.23 -7.61 5.58
N THR A 130 18.30 -8.45 6.03
CA THR A 130 18.60 -9.77 6.61
C THR A 130 17.82 -10.83 5.86
N PHE A 131 18.53 -11.84 5.35
CA PHE A 131 17.97 -12.95 4.60
C PHE A 131 18.13 -14.26 5.37
N VAL A 132 17.12 -15.14 5.29
CA VAL A 132 17.19 -16.53 5.76
C VAL A 132 16.81 -17.42 4.58
N ASN A 133 17.76 -18.21 4.09
CA ASN A 133 17.58 -19.13 2.96
C ASN A 133 16.86 -18.51 1.75
N GLY A 134 17.34 -17.35 1.29
CA GLY A 134 16.79 -16.62 0.13
C GLY A 134 15.55 -15.78 0.42
N VAL A 135 14.91 -15.94 1.58
CA VAL A 135 13.77 -15.12 2.03
C VAL A 135 14.28 -13.88 2.75
N LEU A 136 13.84 -12.70 2.32
CA LEU A 136 14.07 -11.45 3.04
C LEU A 136 13.22 -11.43 4.33
N VAL A 137 13.86 -11.44 5.50
CA VAL A 137 13.18 -11.46 6.80
C VAL A 137 13.25 -10.15 7.58
N LYS A 138 14.18 -9.25 7.25
CA LYS A 138 14.28 -7.93 7.89
C LYS A 138 14.84 -6.87 6.94
N THR A 139 14.39 -5.63 7.08
CA THR A 139 15.04 -4.44 6.52
C THR A 139 15.23 -3.36 7.57
N LYS A 140 16.23 -2.50 7.40
CA LYS A 140 16.43 -1.27 8.18
C LYS A 140 17.13 -0.24 7.30
N THR A 141 16.47 0.88 7.02
CA THR A 141 17.06 2.03 6.32
C THR A 141 17.31 3.16 7.31
N ILE A 142 18.54 3.66 7.33
CA ILE A 142 19.01 4.73 8.22
C ILE A 142 19.25 5.98 7.36
N ASN A 143 18.78 7.14 7.82
CA ASN A 143 19.25 8.43 7.33
C ASN A 143 20.64 8.69 7.90
N THR A 144 21.67 8.64 7.06
CA THR A 144 23.09 8.69 7.47
C THR A 144 23.52 10.07 7.97
N ILE A 145 22.84 11.15 7.55
CA ILE A 145 23.15 12.53 7.96
C ILE A 145 22.70 12.78 9.40
N LYS A 146 21.57 12.19 9.80
CA LYS A 146 21.03 12.28 11.17
C LYS A 146 21.36 11.10 12.07
N ASN A 147 21.80 9.98 11.50
CA ASN A 147 21.89 8.67 12.15
C ASN A 147 20.54 8.16 12.74
N GLU A 148 19.43 8.52 12.07
CA GLU A 148 18.05 8.17 12.47
C GLU A 148 17.51 7.02 11.60
N ILE A 149 16.61 6.20 12.13
CA ILE A 149 15.89 5.20 11.32
C ILE A 149 14.87 5.94 10.44
N PHE A 150 14.92 5.71 9.13
CA PHE A 150 13.96 6.24 8.16
C PHE A 150 12.83 5.24 7.89
N SER A 151 13.18 3.95 7.79
CA SER A 151 12.23 2.85 7.72
C SER A 151 12.83 1.54 8.23
N GLN A 152 11.98 0.59 8.60
CA GLN A 152 12.37 -0.79 8.87
C GLN A 152 11.23 -1.74 8.54
N SER A 153 11.53 -3.02 8.35
CA SER A 153 10.50 -4.06 8.28
C SER A 153 11.00 -5.39 8.84
N GLU A 154 10.07 -6.24 9.27
CA GLU A 154 10.34 -7.58 9.78
C GLU A 154 9.24 -8.56 9.36
N LEU A 155 9.63 -9.69 8.79
CA LEU A 155 8.75 -10.80 8.42
C LEU A 155 8.95 -11.94 9.43
N LYS A 156 7.93 -12.17 10.26
CA LYS A 156 7.91 -13.22 11.28
C LYS A 156 6.62 -14.01 11.21
N ASP A 157 6.71 -15.35 11.22
CA ASP A 157 5.56 -16.27 11.27
C ASP A 157 4.48 -16.00 10.18
N LYS A 158 4.94 -15.59 8.99
CA LYS A 158 4.18 -15.13 7.80
C LYS A 158 3.46 -13.77 7.95
N VAL A 159 3.70 -13.02 9.02
CA VAL A 159 3.27 -11.63 9.18
C VAL A 159 4.45 -10.70 8.86
N LEU A 160 4.26 -9.77 7.93
CA LEU A 160 5.21 -8.69 7.64
C LEU A 160 4.75 -7.41 8.34
N THR A 161 5.58 -6.85 9.20
CA THR A 161 5.41 -5.49 9.72
C THR A 161 6.40 -4.56 9.03
N GLU A 162 5.92 -3.44 8.51
CA GLU A 162 6.71 -2.37 7.89
C GLU A 162 6.45 -1.04 8.62
N GLU A 163 7.49 -0.26 8.84
CA GLU A 163 7.43 1.01 9.56
C GLU A 163 8.25 2.08 8.81
N SER A 164 7.72 3.30 8.76
CA SER A 164 8.46 4.49 8.32
C SER A 164 8.33 5.62 9.33
N PHE A 165 9.35 6.48 9.38
CA PHE A 165 9.51 7.50 10.41
C PHE A 165 9.61 8.90 9.82
N TYR A 166 9.20 9.89 10.60
CA TYR A 166 9.44 11.29 10.34
C TYR A 166 10.93 11.64 10.51
N PRO A 167 11.43 12.76 9.94
CA PRO A 167 12.77 13.30 10.20
C PRO A 167 13.01 13.80 11.65
N SER A 168 12.21 13.35 12.60
CA SER A 168 12.28 13.58 14.05
C SER A 168 12.36 12.25 14.83
N GLY A 169 12.51 11.12 14.13
CA GLY A 169 12.49 9.77 14.70
C GLY A 169 11.10 9.27 15.13
N LYS A 170 10.04 10.07 14.98
CA LYS A 170 8.66 9.69 15.32
C LYS A 170 8.10 8.73 14.26
N LEU A 171 7.36 7.71 14.69
CA LEU A 171 6.65 6.81 13.78
C LEU A 171 5.67 7.62 12.92
N LYS A 172 5.76 7.48 11.60
CA LYS A 172 4.89 8.15 10.62
C LYS A 172 3.80 7.21 10.13
N GLU A 173 4.17 5.97 9.84
CA GLU A 173 3.30 4.98 9.20
C GLU A 173 3.76 3.58 9.57
N GLN A 174 2.82 2.72 9.97
CA GLN A 174 3.02 1.30 10.18
C GLN A 174 2.03 0.52 9.31
N GLN A 175 2.50 -0.50 8.60
CA GLN A 175 1.69 -1.45 7.84
C GLN A 175 2.00 -2.87 8.32
N ILE A 176 0.96 -3.68 8.49
CA ILE A 176 1.04 -5.08 8.90
C ILE A 176 0.30 -5.89 7.83
N GLU A 177 0.98 -6.84 7.20
CA GLU A 177 0.42 -7.76 6.20
C GLU A 177 0.47 -9.20 6.73
N ASP A 178 -0.66 -9.90 6.78
CA ASP A 178 -0.73 -11.30 7.20
C ASP A 178 -0.84 -12.24 5.98
N PHE A 179 0.28 -12.83 5.55
CA PHE A 179 0.30 -13.78 4.43
C PHE A 179 -0.29 -15.17 4.76
N ARG A 180 -0.93 -15.33 5.92
CA ARG A 180 -1.80 -16.49 6.22
C ARG A 180 -3.22 -16.28 5.68
N ILE A 181 -3.62 -15.03 5.44
CA ILE A 181 -4.90 -14.68 4.81
C ILE A 181 -4.74 -14.77 3.29
N THR A 182 -5.59 -15.57 2.64
CA THR A 182 -5.51 -15.86 1.19
C THR A 182 -6.15 -14.80 0.31
N ASP A 183 -7.00 -13.94 0.88
CA ASP A 183 -7.54 -12.75 0.22
C ASP A 183 -6.55 -11.59 0.38
N TYR A 184 -5.69 -11.40 -0.62
CA TYR A 184 -4.69 -10.32 -0.68
C TYR A 184 -5.28 -8.91 -0.81
N GLN A 185 -6.62 -8.75 -0.78
CA GLN A 185 -7.27 -7.44 -0.63
C GLN A 185 -7.81 -7.21 0.80
N LYS A 186 -7.71 -8.21 1.68
CA LYS A 186 -8.21 -8.19 3.06
C LYS A 186 -7.20 -8.78 4.07
N ASN A 187 -5.91 -8.60 3.81
CA ASN A 187 -4.83 -9.13 4.64
C ASN A 187 -4.01 -8.06 5.37
N THR A 188 -4.44 -6.78 5.36
CA THR A 188 -3.63 -5.64 5.80
C THR A 188 -4.26 -4.81 6.91
N ILE A 189 -3.42 -4.33 7.83
CA ILE A 189 -3.74 -3.25 8.78
C ILE A 189 -2.69 -2.15 8.59
N ARG A 190 -3.13 -0.93 8.31
CA ARG A 190 -2.27 0.24 8.11
C ARG A 190 -2.70 1.36 9.06
N THR A 191 -1.73 1.99 9.70
CA THR A 191 -1.93 3.15 10.57
C THR A 191 -0.96 4.26 10.20
N VAL A 192 -1.45 5.47 9.95
CA VAL A 192 -0.64 6.68 9.80
C VAL A 192 -0.82 7.55 11.03
N TYR A 193 0.25 8.21 11.43
CA TYR A 193 0.31 9.08 12.59
C TYR A 193 0.61 10.52 12.14
N PHE A 194 0.21 11.50 12.96
CA PHE A 194 0.78 12.83 12.93
C PHE A 194 2.14 12.82 13.66
N GLU A 195 2.94 13.87 13.50
CA GLU A 195 4.30 13.92 14.08
C GLU A 195 4.32 14.02 15.63
N ASP A 196 3.19 14.37 16.25
CA ASP A 196 3.00 14.27 17.70
C ASP A 196 2.78 12.83 18.20
N GLY A 197 2.54 11.87 17.30
CA GLY A 197 2.25 10.46 17.59
C GLY A 197 0.76 10.12 17.70
N SER A 198 -0.15 11.09 17.52
CA SER A 198 -1.59 10.82 17.41
C SER A 198 -1.94 10.17 16.06
N ILE A 199 -3.01 9.36 16.00
CA ILE A 199 -3.41 8.67 14.76
C ILE A 199 -4.07 9.68 13.80
N ASN A 200 -3.73 9.58 12.52
CA ASN A 200 -4.29 10.34 11.40
C ASN A 200 -5.26 9.48 10.58
N ASP A 201 -4.80 8.33 10.07
CA ASP A 201 -5.64 7.32 9.41
C ASP A 201 -5.38 5.92 9.97
N TYR A 202 -6.42 5.10 10.01
CA TYR A 202 -6.37 3.68 10.34
C TYR A 202 -7.24 2.92 9.34
N ASN A 203 -6.65 1.98 8.61
CA ASN A 203 -7.30 1.15 7.61
C ASN A 203 -7.00 -0.33 7.90
N ASN A 204 -8.00 -1.07 8.35
CA ASN A 204 -7.93 -2.51 8.57
C ASN A 204 -8.82 -3.20 7.53
N THR A 205 -8.20 -3.81 6.53
CA THR A 205 -8.89 -4.48 5.42
C THR A 205 -9.41 -5.87 5.80
N ILE A 206 -8.82 -6.50 6.82
CA ILE A 206 -9.27 -7.76 7.44
C ILE A 206 -10.67 -7.56 8.08
N ASP A 207 -10.87 -6.39 8.72
CA ASP A 207 -12.13 -6.01 9.34
C ASP A 207 -13.02 -5.08 8.51
N GLY A 208 -12.52 -4.55 7.40
CA GLY A 208 -13.23 -3.57 6.60
C GLY A 208 -13.48 -2.25 7.35
N ILE A 209 -12.65 -1.93 8.35
CA ILE A 209 -12.75 -0.74 9.18
C ILE A 209 -11.81 0.34 8.65
N PHE A 210 -12.36 1.51 8.36
CA PHE A 210 -11.57 2.69 8.00
C PHE A 210 -11.93 3.87 8.92
N LYS A 211 -10.91 4.50 9.52
CA LYS A 211 -11.07 5.66 10.41
C LYS A 211 -10.10 6.76 10.02
N VAL A 212 -10.57 8.00 10.09
CA VAL A 212 -9.76 9.21 9.89
C VAL A 212 -10.02 10.15 11.05
N TYR A 213 -8.97 10.81 11.52
CA TYR A 213 -8.99 11.73 12.65
C TYR A 213 -8.54 13.13 12.23
N ASN A 214 -8.88 14.13 13.05
CA ASN A 214 -8.24 15.44 13.00
C ASN A 214 -6.96 15.43 13.86
N SER A 215 -6.05 16.38 13.65
CA SER A 215 -4.84 16.54 14.49
C SER A 215 -5.12 16.93 15.95
N SER A 216 -6.39 17.14 16.32
CA SER A 216 -6.89 17.25 17.70
C SER A 216 -7.24 15.90 18.33
N GLY A 217 -7.00 14.78 17.62
CA GLY A 217 -7.44 13.44 18.01
C GLY A 217 -8.95 13.19 17.86
N THR A 218 -9.75 14.19 17.50
CA THR A 218 -11.19 14.00 17.27
C THR A 218 -11.43 13.20 16.00
N LEU A 219 -12.28 12.16 16.09
CA LEU A 219 -12.69 11.35 14.95
C LEU A 219 -13.36 12.25 13.89
N LYS A 220 -13.02 12.05 12.62
CA LYS A 220 -13.53 12.79 11.45
C LYS A 220 -14.38 11.90 10.55
N ARG A 221 -13.95 10.64 10.36
CA ARG A 221 -14.66 9.62 9.57
C ARG A 221 -14.53 8.25 10.21
N HIS A 222 -15.58 7.43 10.15
CA HIS A 222 -15.55 6.02 10.51
C HIS A 222 -16.48 5.22 9.59
N ALA A 223 -15.88 4.46 8.67
CA ALA A 223 -16.57 3.48 7.85
C ALA A 223 -16.35 2.06 8.40
N ASP A 224 -17.39 1.25 8.32
CA ASP A 224 -17.38 -0.18 8.62
C ASP A 224 -18.08 -0.91 7.47
N ASN A 225 -17.29 -1.57 6.63
CA ASN A 225 -17.77 -2.29 5.45
C ASN A 225 -18.44 -3.63 5.80
N LYS A 226 -18.23 -4.17 7.02
CA LYS A 226 -18.94 -5.38 7.51
C LYS A 226 -20.33 -5.03 8.01
N GLN A 227 -20.51 -3.85 8.64
CA GLN A 227 -21.80 -3.33 9.10
C GLN A 227 -22.54 -2.49 8.03
N GLY A 228 -21.84 -2.05 6.98
CA GLY A 228 -22.43 -1.34 5.84
C GLY A 228 -22.70 0.15 6.08
N PHE A 229 -21.88 0.82 6.90
CA PHE A 229 -22.03 2.26 7.20
C PHE A 229 -20.77 3.09 6.96
N ASP A 230 -20.94 4.39 6.80
CA ASP A 230 -19.89 5.42 6.87
C ASP A 230 -20.39 6.64 7.66
N LYS A 231 -19.64 7.06 8.68
CA LYS A 231 -20.01 8.12 9.63
C LYS A 231 -19.07 9.30 9.51
N LEU A 232 -19.61 10.50 9.29
CA LEU A 232 -18.87 11.76 9.24
C LEU A 232 -19.13 12.58 10.51
N TYR A 233 -18.09 13.28 10.97
CA TYR A 233 -18.07 14.02 12.21
C TYR A 233 -17.52 15.44 12.00
N ASN A 234 -18.10 16.39 12.72
CA ASN A 234 -17.62 17.76 12.82
C ASN A 234 -16.28 17.84 13.58
N LYS A 235 -15.59 18.98 13.48
CA LYS A 235 -14.29 19.19 14.16
C LYS A 235 -14.37 19.03 15.69
N ASP A 236 -15.51 19.37 16.27
CA ASP A 236 -15.84 19.22 17.70
C ASP A 236 -16.16 17.77 18.11
N GLY A 237 -16.14 16.82 17.16
CA GLY A 237 -16.48 15.42 17.39
C GLY A 237 -17.99 15.13 17.39
N THR A 238 -18.85 16.12 17.21
CA THR A 238 -20.29 15.87 17.03
C THR A 238 -20.55 15.16 15.71
N LEU A 239 -21.52 14.24 15.69
CA LEU A 239 -21.94 13.56 14.47
C LEU A 239 -22.54 14.59 13.48
N ASP A 240 -22.14 14.48 12.22
CA ASP A 240 -22.63 15.29 11.10
C ASP A 240 -23.52 14.46 10.17
N MET A 241 -23.05 13.25 9.80
CA MET A 241 -23.74 12.42 8.82
C MET A 241 -23.51 10.92 9.07
N ILE A 242 -24.50 10.10 8.72
CA ILE A 242 -24.31 8.65 8.52
C ILE A 242 -24.86 8.26 7.15
N PHE A 243 -24.04 7.59 6.35
CA PHE A 243 -24.47 6.82 5.19
C PHE A 243 -24.61 5.35 5.59
N TYR A 244 -25.63 4.67 5.07
CA TYR A 244 -25.75 3.21 5.08
C TYR A 244 -26.09 2.73 3.67
N ASN A 245 -25.46 1.64 3.25
CA ASN A 245 -25.79 0.97 1.98
C ASN A 245 -25.97 -0.52 2.26
N LYS A 246 -27.18 -1.04 2.04
CA LYS A 246 -27.50 -2.45 2.33
C LYS A 246 -28.39 -3.05 1.23
N GLY A 247 -27.75 -3.72 0.28
CA GLY A 247 -28.44 -4.26 -0.90
C GLY A 247 -28.96 -3.12 -1.77
N ASP A 248 -30.27 -3.14 -2.05
CA ASP A 248 -30.94 -2.14 -2.88
C ASP A 248 -31.48 -0.91 -2.11
N GLU A 249 -31.34 -0.85 -0.77
CA GLU A 249 -31.64 0.38 0.00
C GLU A 249 -30.35 1.14 0.34
N SER A 250 -30.35 2.42 0.00
CA SER A 250 -29.41 3.43 0.49
C SER A 250 -30.11 4.34 1.51
N ARG A 251 -29.36 4.85 2.48
CA ARG A 251 -29.88 5.72 3.54
C ARG A 251 -28.83 6.74 3.98
N THR A 252 -29.25 8.00 4.11
CA THR A 252 -28.42 9.08 4.65
C THR A 252 -29.14 9.77 5.80
N GLU A 253 -28.50 9.87 6.96
CA GLU A 253 -29.02 10.53 8.17
C GLU A 253 -28.13 11.75 8.47
N TYR A 254 -28.73 12.94 8.57
CA TYR A 254 -28.06 14.24 8.70
C TYR A 254 -28.34 14.85 10.08
N TYR A 255 -27.29 15.39 10.70
CA TYR A 255 -27.28 15.85 12.09
C TYR A 255 -26.80 17.30 12.19
N VAL A 256 -27.42 18.07 13.08
CA VAL A 256 -26.98 19.43 13.43
C VAL A 256 -26.64 19.42 14.91
N LYS A 257 -25.37 19.69 15.26
CA LYS A 257 -24.84 19.58 16.64
C LYS A 257 -25.14 18.21 17.28
N GLY A 258 -25.05 17.13 16.50
CA GLY A 258 -25.36 15.76 16.94
C GLY A 258 -26.85 15.42 17.07
N ILE A 259 -27.78 16.33 16.79
CA ILE A 259 -29.24 16.07 16.78
C ILE A 259 -29.70 15.81 15.34
N ILE A 260 -30.44 14.72 15.09
CA ILE A 260 -30.95 14.42 13.75
C ILE A 260 -31.93 15.51 13.27
N ASN A 261 -31.70 15.97 12.03
CA ASN A 261 -32.45 17.06 11.37
C ASN A 261 -33.16 16.54 10.11
N LYS A 262 -32.50 15.67 9.34
CA LYS A 262 -33.03 15.10 8.09
C LYS A 262 -32.60 13.65 7.93
N LYS A 263 -33.44 12.83 7.30
CA LYS A 263 -33.09 11.48 6.84
C LYS A 263 -33.62 11.27 5.43
N GLN A 264 -32.82 10.65 4.57
CA GLN A 264 -33.23 10.15 3.26
C GLN A 264 -33.11 8.63 3.22
N THR A 265 -34.03 7.97 2.55
CA THR A 265 -33.94 6.53 2.19
C THR A 265 -34.39 6.36 0.74
N GLU A 266 -33.58 5.72 -0.07
CA GLU A 266 -33.86 5.52 -1.50
C GLU A 266 -33.66 4.06 -1.91
N ASN A 267 -34.61 3.56 -2.70
CA ASN A 267 -34.62 2.23 -3.30
C ASN A 267 -35.06 2.32 -4.78
N LYS A 268 -35.24 1.17 -5.45
CA LYS A 268 -35.59 1.10 -6.89
C LYS A 268 -36.98 1.64 -7.26
N GLU A 269 -37.88 1.83 -6.31
CA GLU A 269 -39.27 2.26 -6.54
C GLU A 269 -39.58 3.66 -6.02
N GLU A 270 -38.94 4.08 -4.93
CA GLU A 270 -39.22 5.34 -4.25
C GLU A 270 -37.98 5.95 -3.57
N SER A 271 -38.03 7.27 -3.39
CA SER A 271 -37.16 8.01 -2.48
C SER A 271 -38.02 8.68 -1.41
N ARG A 272 -37.60 8.60 -0.15
CA ARG A 272 -38.32 9.20 1.00
C ARG A 272 -37.42 10.16 1.75
N GLU A 273 -37.95 11.31 2.13
CA GLU A 273 -37.24 12.34 2.89
C GLU A 273 -38.00 12.73 4.15
N TYR A 274 -37.41 12.43 5.31
CA TYR A 274 -37.96 12.65 6.64
C TYR A 274 -37.32 13.89 7.28
N PHE A 275 -38.14 14.79 7.80
CA PHE A 275 -37.72 16.03 8.45
C PHE A 275 -37.94 15.97 9.95
N TYR A 276 -36.99 16.48 10.72
CA TYR A 276 -36.96 16.42 12.17
C TYR A 276 -36.74 17.81 12.77
N GLU A 277 -37.43 18.10 13.87
CA GLU A 277 -37.21 19.27 14.70
C GLU A 277 -36.83 18.81 16.11
N ASN A 278 -35.69 19.26 16.62
CA ASN A 278 -35.15 18.84 17.92
C ASN A 278 -35.13 17.29 18.10
N GLY A 279 -34.77 16.57 17.04
CA GLY A 279 -34.71 15.10 17.01
C GLY A 279 -36.05 14.38 16.86
N LYS A 280 -37.19 15.10 16.78
CA LYS A 280 -38.53 14.53 16.60
C LYS A 280 -38.99 14.72 15.16
N MET A 281 -39.43 13.64 14.50
CA MET A 281 -39.97 13.71 13.15
C MET A 281 -41.21 14.63 13.12
N ILE A 282 -41.25 15.58 12.20
CA ILE A 282 -42.37 16.52 12.02
C ILE A 282 -43.25 16.16 10.82
N TYR A 283 -42.64 15.81 9.70
CA TYR A 283 -43.30 15.31 8.49
C TYR A 283 -42.29 14.54 7.63
N TYR A 284 -42.76 13.82 6.61
CA TYR A 284 -41.92 13.25 5.57
C TYR A 284 -42.59 13.30 4.20
N GLU A 285 -41.77 13.21 3.17
CA GLU A 285 -42.19 13.15 1.78
C GLU A 285 -41.83 11.78 1.18
N VAL A 286 -42.68 11.29 0.28
CA VAL A 286 -42.45 10.08 -0.52
C VAL A 286 -42.56 10.48 -1.98
N TYR A 287 -41.54 10.18 -2.77
CA TYR A 287 -41.48 10.41 -4.20
C TYR A 287 -41.37 9.07 -4.93
N ASN A 288 -42.38 8.71 -5.72
CA ASN A 288 -42.37 7.47 -6.50
C ASN A 288 -41.56 7.69 -7.79
N LEU A 289 -40.50 6.91 -8.00
CA LEU A 289 -39.57 7.10 -9.11
C LEU A 289 -40.21 6.79 -10.48
N LYS A 290 -41.22 5.92 -10.51
CA LYS A 290 -41.90 5.46 -11.73
C LYS A 290 -43.01 6.43 -12.17
N THR A 291 -43.89 6.86 -11.26
CA THR A 291 -45.00 7.78 -11.58
C THR A 291 -44.62 9.25 -11.47
N ARG A 292 -43.51 9.56 -10.79
CA ARG A 292 -43.06 10.92 -10.42
C ARG A 292 -44.05 11.68 -9.52
N GLU A 293 -44.96 10.97 -8.86
CA GLU A 293 -45.82 11.54 -7.82
C GLU A 293 -45.02 11.83 -6.55
N ARG A 294 -45.31 12.96 -5.91
CA ARG A 294 -44.86 13.28 -4.54
C ARG A 294 -46.06 13.32 -3.59
N LYS A 295 -45.94 12.68 -2.43
CA LYS A 295 -46.95 12.66 -1.35
C LYS A 295 -46.29 13.06 -0.04
N VAL A 296 -46.96 13.90 0.75
CA VAL A 296 -46.45 14.44 2.02
C VAL A 296 -47.28 13.89 3.17
N PHE A 297 -46.64 13.41 4.23
CA PHE A 297 -47.27 12.78 5.38
C PHE A 297 -46.82 13.45 6.67
N ASP A 298 -47.73 13.60 7.64
CA ASP A 298 -47.37 14.08 8.98
C ASP A 298 -46.60 13.01 9.79
N SER A 299 -46.13 13.38 10.98
CA SER A 299 -45.42 12.48 11.88
C SER A 299 -46.24 11.27 12.38
N LYS A 300 -47.53 11.18 12.03
CA LYS A 300 -48.46 10.09 12.35
C LYS A 300 -48.90 9.30 11.11
N ASN A 301 -48.20 9.45 9.97
CA ASN A 301 -48.51 8.81 8.68
C ASN A 301 -49.89 9.20 8.11
N LYS A 302 -50.38 10.42 8.41
CA LYS A 302 -51.56 10.99 7.76
C LYS A 302 -51.15 11.83 6.56
N LEU A 303 -51.72 11.55 5.40
CA LEU A 303 -51.51 12.33 4.18
C LEU A 303 -51.90 13.80 4.40
N MET A 304 -50.98 14.72 4.11
CA MET A 304 -51.17 16.17 4.22
C MET A 304 -51.63 16.74 2.86
N PRO A 305 -52.88 17.20 2.72
CA PRO A 305 -53.33 17.83 1.49
C PRO A 305 -52.62 19.18 1.26
N GLY A 306 -52.30 19.50 0.00
CA GLY A 306 -51.91 20.85 -0.44
C GLY A 306 -50.44 21.26 -0.30
N LYS A 307 -49.55 20.44 0.28
CA LYS A 307 -48.10 20.74 0.33
C LYS A 307 -47.36 20.41 -0.98
N THR A 308 -47.67 21.13 -2.05
CA THR A 308 -46.77 21.24 -3.22
C THR A 308 -45.68 22.28 -2.94
N ILE A 309 -44.55 21.83 -2.37
CA ILE A 309 -43.37 22.68 -2.21
C ILE A 309 -42.80 23.01 -3.60
N PRO A 310 -42.54 24.30 -3.94
CA PRO A 310 -41.97 24.67 -5.24
C PRO A 310 -40.61 24.03 -5.50
N ARG A 311 -40.27 23.83 -6.78
CA ARG A 311 -38.90 23.53 -7.19
C ARG A 311 -37.97 24.67 -6.76
N ILE A 312 -37.02 24.35 -5.88
CA ILE A 312 -35.70 24.98 -5.96
C ILE A 312 -34.91 24.11 -6.94
N SER A 313 -34.63 24.65 -8.12
CA SER A 313 -33.65 24.08 -9.04
C SER A 313 -32.24 24.32 -8.49
N MET A 314 -31.47 23.25 -8.35
CA MET A 314 -30.00 23.31 -8.44
C MET A 314 -29.59 23.29 -9.91
#